data_AF-A0A936AFB9-F1
#
_entry.id   AF-A0A936AFB9-F1
#
_cell.length_a   1.000
_cell.length_b   1.000
_cell.length_c   1.000
_cell.angle_alpha   90.00
_cell.angle_beta   90.00
_cell.angle_gamma   90.00
#
_symmetry.space_group_name_H-M   'P 1'
#
loop_
_entity.id
_entity.type
_entity.pdbx_description
1 polymer ?
#
loop_
_entity_poly.entity_id
_entity_poly.type
_entity_poly.pdbx_seq_one_letter_code
_entity_poly.pdbx_strand_id
1 'polypeptide(L)'
;MRVCFALILMLCVSLSSAAPPTESELPNVLRDWRQWVLHGEEYRQCPAGFGSDYSDESEFICAWPSALQIRVSAEGAEFETDLATVCAQCRALAGRRIRPALAVLVDGNSAPVLMIDGAPSLLLEAGTYRISGQLKFVERPESIRVPEQVARVDLSVDGRTIFPLNRSGDRLWLGRAESTSVEADALSLQVFRLLIDGIPARMETRLVFEVSGKGREEVLPPPLPAGFEPISLSGDLPSRLESDGKLHVQVRPGTFTVRLMARALTPLTEVAQTERTTPWPVQEVWSYASDGSLRVTEAGGPPQIDPNMAEVPADWRQFPAFMLEGKTAMVITESSRGMASADQNRLNLSRQLWLDFDGNGWTLKDQINGSMKKDWRLDVRAPLTLGRATENGEPSLITRSVGNKALGVELRQRDLNLATTAREESGTRNLPVTGWMHTFDSVSTSLQLPPGYRLWAALYRQRTASLAGSLGLARCVFCRADRGAVRGVFWSTGGNRAVGLCRTGLA
;
A
#
# COMPACT_ATOMS: atom_id res chain seq x y z
N MET A 1 -14.56 39.48 -16.13
CA MET A 1 -13.51 38.44 -16.00
C MET A 1 -12.54 38.67 -14.85
N ARG A 2 -11.91 39.84 -14.71
CA ARG A 2 -10.94 40.10 -13.60
C ARG A 2 -11.56 40.04 -12.18
N VAL A 3 -12.82 40.46 -12.03
CA VAL A 3 -13.53 40.41 -10.73
C VAL A 3 -13.94 38.99 -10.34
N CYS A 4 -14.36 38.15 -11.30
CA CYS A 4 -14.64 36.73 -11.04
C CYS A 4 -13.39 35.93 -10.68
N PHE A 5 -12.23 36.27 -11.27
CA PHE A 5 -10.96 35.62 -10.95
C PHE A 5 -10.49 35.97 -9.54
N ALA A 6 -10.69 37.23 -9.10
CA ALA A 6 -10.41 37.65 -7.72
C ALA A 6 -11.35 36.99 -6.70
N LEU A 7 -12.64 36.81 -7.04
CA LEU A 7 -13.59 36.11 -6.16
C LEU A 7 -13.28 34.62 -6.01
N ILE A 8 -12.84 33.95 -7.08
CA ILE A 8 -12.44 32.53 -7.05
C ILE A 8 -11.12 32.37 -6.28
N LEU A 9 -10.18 33.32 -6.41
CA LEU A 9 -8.94 33.31 -5.63
C LEU A 9 -9.20 33.53 -4.13
N MET A 10 -10.20 34.35 -3.76
CA MET A 10 -10.60 34.55 -2.35
C MET A 10 -11.32 33.32 -1.76
N LEU A 11 -12.08 32.58 -2.57
CA LEU A 11 -12.81 31.37 -2.13
C LEU A 11 -11.87 30.18 -1.89
N CYS A 12 -10.75 30.09 -2.61
CA CYS A 12 -9.75 29.03 -2.44
C CYS A 12 -8.84 29.20 -1.20
N VAL A 13 -8.72 30.41 -0.64
CA VAL A 13 -7.93 30.65 0.60
C VAL A 13 -8.65 30.14 1.86
N SER A 14 -9.96 29.92 1.78
CA SER A 14 -10.78 29.38 2.88
C SER A 14 -10.75 27.86 3.05
N LEU A 15 -10.05 27.12 2.17
CA LEU A 15 -9.73 25.70 2.38
C LEU A 15 -8.40 25.57 3.15
N SER A 16 -8.23 26.38 4.20
CA SER A 16 -7.17 26.15 5.17
C SER A 16 -7.54 24.89 5.94
N SER A 17 -6.63 23.92 6.03
CA SER A 17 -6.74 22.83 7.01
C SER A 17 -6.95 23.46 8.38
N ALA A 18 -8.20 23.47 8.86
CA ALA A 18 -8.50 23.95 10.18
C ALA A 18 -7.79 23.00 11.14
N ALA A 19 -6.80 23.53 11.88
CA ALA A 19 -6.40 22.90 13.12
C ALA A 19 -7.67 22.66 13.94
N PRO A 20 -7.76 21.54 14.70
CA PRO A 20 -8.90 21.31 15.57
C PRO A 20 -9.12 22.58 16.40
N PRO A 21 -10.36 23.11 16.45
CA PRO A 21 -10.64 24.37 17.11
C PRO A 21 -10.15 24.29 18.55
N THR A 22 -9.31 25.24 18.92
CA THR A 22 -8.87 25.43 20.29
C THR A 22 -10.08 25.75 21.16
N GLU A 23 -9.99 25.51 22.47
CA GLU A 23 -11.11 25.75 23.40
C GLU A 23 -11.66 27.19 23.33
N SER A 24 -10.79 28.16 23.01
CA SER A 24 -11.16 29.55 22.76
C SER A 24 -12.02 29.76 21.52
N GLU A 25 -11.89 28.90 20.51
CA GLU A 25 -12.60 28.97 19.22
C GLU A 25 -13.95 28.25 19.24
N LEU A 26 -14.22 27.43 20.26
CA LEU A 26 -15.53 26.83 20.46
C LEU A 26 -16.56 27.92 20.86
N PRO A 27 -17.70 28.03 20.14
CA PRO A 27 -18.81 28.87 20.57
C PRO A 27 -19.19 28.56 22.01
N ASN A 28 -19.48 29.60 22.81
CA ASN A 28 -19.78 29.43 24.24
C ASN A 28 -20.83 28.34 24.51
N VAL A 29 -21.86 28.23 23.66
CA VAL A 29 -22.92 27.23 23.77
C VAL A 29 -22.41 25.79 23.65
N LEU A 30 -21.32 25.53 22.92
CA LEU A 30 -20.75 24.20 22.73
C LEU A 30 -19.71 23.82 23.78
N ARG A 31 -19.15 24.78 24.53
CA ARG A 31 -18.13 24.50 25.56
C ARG A 31 -18.66 23.57 26.64
N ASP A 32 -19.90 23.78 27.07
CA ASP A 32 -20.55 22.95 28.10
C ASP A 32 -20.78 21.51 27.64
N TRP A 33 -20.90 21.26 26.33
CA TRP A 33 -21.11 19.92 25.76
C TRP A 33 -19.81 19.18 25.48
N ARG A 34 -18.65 19.83 25.54
CA ARG A 34 -17.35 19.22 25.16
C ARG A 34 -17.09 17.93 25.92
N GLN A 35 -17.27 17.95 27.24
CA GLN A 35 -17.07 16.79 28.11
C GLN A 35 -17.99 15.63 27.72
N TRP A 36 -19.24 15.94 27.36
CA TRP A 36 -20.20 14.93 26.92
C TRP A 36 -19.86 14.36 25.53
N VAL A 37 -19.40 15.19 24.60
CA VAL A 37 -18.97 14.74 23.25
C VAL A 37 -17.71 13.88 23.31
N LEU A 38 -16.77 14.20 24.19
CA LEU A 38 -15.51 13.47 24.36
C LEU A 38 -15.62 12.27 25.32
N HIS A 39 -16.82 11.97 25.84
CA HIS A 39 -17.00 10.85 26.76
C HIS A 39 -16.74 9.51 26.04
N GLY A 40 -15.74 8.76 26.51
CA GLY A 40 -15.23 7.55 25.85
C GLY A 40 -14.22 7.80 24.73
N GLU A 41 -13.86 9.07 24.50
CA GLU A 41 -12.93 9.55 23.48
C GLU A 41 -11.84 10.44 24.12
N GLU A 42 -11.57 10.25 25.41
CA GLU A 42 -10.62 11.05 26.20
C GLU A 42 -9.20 10.97 25.65
N TYR A 43 -8.86 9.84 25.00
CA TYR A 43 -7.60 9.62 24.31
C TYR A 43 -7.30 10.67 23.22
N ARG A 44 -8.32 11.36 22.69
CA ARG A 44 -8.15 12.44 21.70
C ARG A 44 -7.42 13.67 22.25
N GLN A 45 -7.24 13.76 23.57
CA GLN A 45 -6.40 14.79 24.22
C GLN A 45 -4.91 14.43 24.18
N CYS A 46 -4.58 13.16 23.98
CA CYS A 46 -3.20 12.72 23.86
C CYS A 46 -2.61 13.16 22.52
N PRO A 47 -1.28 13.31 22.44
CA PRO A 47 -0.62 13.45 21.16
C PRO A 47 -0.96 12.26 20.27
N ALA A 48 -1.63 12.54 19.16
CA ALA A 48 -1.80 11.55 18.13
C ALA A 48 -0.42 11.21 17.54
N GLY A 49 -0.24 9.94 17.20
CA GLY A 49 0.87 9.45 16.43
C GLY A 49 1.02 10.33 15.20
N PHE A 50 2.25 10.69 14.89
CA PHE A 50 2.52 11.59 13.78
C PHE A 50 1.93 10.98 12.51
N GLY A 51 1.04 11.71 11.82
CA GLY A 51 0.36 11.27 10.60
C GLY A 51 -0.75 10.24 10.76
N SER A 52 -1.25 10.06 11.98
CA SER A 52 -2.49 9.31 12.24
C SER A 52 -3.67 9.89 11.45
N ASP A 53 -4.65 9.03 11.16
CA ASP A 53 -5.92 9.44 10.55
C ASP A 53 -6.95 9.95 11.59
N TYR A 54 -6.54 10.00 12.87
CA TYR A 54 -7.34 10.41 14.02
C TYR A 54 -8.63 9.60 14.23
N SER A 55 -8.76 8.45 13.59
CA SER A 55 -9.99 7.64 13.64
C SER A 55 -9.95 6.53 14.68
N ASP A 56 -8.76 6.06 15.04
CA ASP A 56 -8.53 4.94 15.96
C ASP A 56 -7.83 5.41 17.25
N GLU A 57 -8.24 4.87 18.40
CA GLU A 57 -7.65 5.14 19.72
C GLU A 57 -6.18 4.71 19.81
N SER A 58 -5.83 3.60 19.15
CA SER A 58 -4.47 3.05 19.18
C SER A 58 -3.43 3.96 18.53
N GLU A 59 -3.87 4.92 17.72
CA GLU A 59 -3.02 5.94 17.12
C GLU A 59 -2.62 7.02 18.13
N PHE A 60 -3.18 7.08 19.35
CA PHE A 60 -2.89 8.12 20.33
C PHE A 60 -1.89 7.65 21.40
N ILE A 61 -0.77 8.37 21.52
CA ILE A 61 0.28 8.03 22.49
C ILE A 61 -0.02 8.75 23.81
N CYS A 62 -0.64 7.98 24.68
CA CYS A 62 -1.32 8.51 25.84
C CYS A 62 -0.51 8.41 27.14
N ALA A 63 0.59 7.65 27.11
CA ALA A 63 1.46 7.46 28.25
C ALA A 63 2.91 7.20 27.85
N TRP A 64 3.82 7.73 28.66
CA TRP A 64 5.25 7.46 28.59
C TRP A 64 5.78 6.88 29.89
N PRO A 65 5.91 5.54 29.98
CA PRO A 65 6.60 4.92 31.09
C PRO A 65 8.12 5.10 30.97
N SER A 66 8.76 5.27 32.11
CA SER A 66 10.21 5.20 32.27
C SER A 66 10.68 3.75 32.52
N ALA A 67 11.89 3.59 33.06
CA ALA A 67 12.41 2.28 33.45
C ALA A 67 11.56 1.66 34.57
N LEU A 68 11.16 0.39 34.38
CA LEU A 68 10.49 -0.39 35.42
C LEU A 68 11.51 -1.17 36.23
N GLN A 69 11.62 -0.82 37.51
CA GLN A 69 12.44 -1.56 38.47
C GLN A 69 11.61 -2.68 39.08
N ILE A 70 12.15 -3.89 39.15
CA ILE A 70 11.50 -5.05 39.76
C ILE A 70 12.49 -5.76 40.69
N ARG A 71 12.11 -5.93 41.96
CA ARG A 71 12.88 -6.62 42.99
C ARG A 71 12.09 -7.83 43.48
N VAL A 72 12.54 -9.03 43.16
CA VAL A 72 11.84 -10.29 43.46
C VAL A 72 12.52 -11.02 44.63
N SER A 73 11.73 -11.53 45.56
CA SER A 73 12.14 -12.42 46.66
C SER A 73 11.40 -13.76 46.58
N ALA A 74 11.57 -14.63 47.58
CA ALA A 74 10.81 -15.89 47.68
C ALA A 74 9.31 -15.66 47.90
N GLU A 75 8.95 -14.55 48.54
CA GLU A 75 7.61 -14.27 49.06
C GLU A 75 6.83 -13.26 48.21
N GLY A 76 7.51 -12.56 47.29
CA GLY A 76 6.87 -11.52 46.49
C GLY A 76 7.82 -10.81 45.52
N ALA A 77 7.31 -9.75 44.91
CA ALA A 77 8.11 -8.82 44.12
C ALA A 77 7.65 -7.39 44.33
N GLU A 78 8.57 -6.46 44.49
CA GLU A 78 8.32 -5.03 44.49
C GLU A 78 8.57 -4.48 43.10
N PHE A 79 7.74 -3.57 42.63
CA PHE A 79 7.98 -2.84 41.38
C PHE A 79 7.84 -1.34 41.57
N GLU A 80 8.55 -0.59 40.74
CA GLU A 80 8.55 0.87 40.76
C GLU A 80 8.83 1.45 39.37
N THR A 81 8.08 2.48 38.97
CA THR A 81 8.27 3.18 37.68
C THR A 81 7.75 4.61 37.76
N ASP A 82 8.38 5.52 37.02
CA ASP A 82 7.80 6.84 36.72
C ASP A 82 6.98 6.75 35.44
N LEU A 83 5.80 7.38 35.44
CA LEU A 83 4.87 7.39 34.33
C LEU A 83 4.34 8.80 34.08
N ALA A 84 4.46 9.29 32.85
CA ALA A 84 3.71 10.45 32.40
C ALA A 84 2.46 10.00 31.62
N THR A 85 1.31 10.62 31.86
CA THR A 85 0.07 10.39 31.10
C THR A 85 -0.65 11.70 30.82
N VAL A 86 -1.29 11.81 29.64
CA VAL A 86 -1.84 13.08 29.14
C VAL A 86 -3.36 13.16 29.26
N CYS A 87 -4.05 12.05 29.47
CA CYS A 87 -5.49 12.01 29.72
C CYS A 87 -5.84 10.94 30.76
N ALA A 88 -7.11 10.95 31.20
CA ALA A 88 -7.63 10.00 32.18
C ALA A 88 -7.89 8.63 31.56
N GLN A 89 -7.20 7.59 32.04
CA GLN A 89 -7.24 6.26 31.41
C GLN A 89 -6.58 5.19 32.26
N CYS A 90 -6.98 3.95 31.99
CA CYS A 90 -6.44 2.79 32.71
C CYS A 90 -5.03 2.41 32.22
N ARG A 91 -4.13 2.16 33.17
CA ARG A 91 -2.74 1.76 32.93
C ARG A 91 -2.45 0.40 33.50
N ALA A 92 -2.08 -0.54 32.64
CA ALA A 92 -1.66 -1.87 33.05
C ALA A 92 -0.39 -1.79 33.89
N LEU A 93 -0.37 -2.55 34.98
CA LEU A 93 0.76 -2.71 35.90
C LEU A 93 1.46 -4.05 35.69
N ALA A 94 2.63 -4.19 36.30
CA ALA A 94 3.29 -5.49 36.39
C ALA A 94 2.47 -6.47 37.24
N GLY A 95 2.45 -7.73 36.81
CA GLY A 95 1.83 -8.85 37.50
C GLY A 95 0.54 -9.37 36.89
N ARG A 96 -0.05 -10.36 37.57
CA ARG A 96 -1.34 -10.97 37.23
C ARG A 96 -2.18 -11.07 38.49
N ARG A 97 -3.50 -11.11 38.35
CA ARG A 97 -4.38 -11.40 39.48
C ARG A 97 -4.29 -12.86 39.89
N ILE A 98 -3.46 -13.16 40.88
CA ILE A 98 -3.53 -14.39 41.67
C ILE A 98 -3.25 -13.95 43.11
N ARG A 99 -4.26 -14.10 43.99
CA ARG A 99 -4.34 -13.49 45.33
C ARG A 99 -3.08 -13.69 46.19
N PRO A 100 -2.79 -12.81 47.19
CA PRO A 100 -3.59 -11.67 47.67
C PRO A 100 -3.52 -10.41 46.79
N ALA A 101 -4.29 -9.37 47.17
CA ALA A 101 -4.38 -8.10 46.44
C ALA A 101 -3.02 -7.41 46.27
N LEU A 102 -2.77 -6.90 45.06
CA LEU A 102 -1.64 -6.05 44.74
C LEU A 102 -1.81 -4.73 45.51
N ALA A 103 -0.90 -4.46 46.45
CA ALA A 103 -0.85 -3.16 47.12
C ALA A 103 -0.08 -2.20 46.21
N VAL A 104 -0.70 -1.10 45.82
CA VAL A 104 -0.12 -0.11 44.91
C VAL A 104 -0.20 1.27 45.53
N LEU A 105 0.89 2.01 45.40
CA LEU A 105 1.02 3.39 45.79
C LEU A 105 1.21 4.25 44.54
N VAL A 106 0.51 5.37 44.49
CA VAL A 106 0.70 6.45 43.52
C VAL A 106 1.15 7.66 44.30
N ASP A 107 2.37 8.12 44.05
CA ASP A 107 3.04 9.20 44.80
C ASP A 107 2.99 8.98 46.33
N GLY A 108 3.15 7.71 46.74
CA GLY A 108 3.13 7.28 48.14
C GLY A 108 1.74 7.06 48.75
N ASN A 109 0.66 7.37 48.03
CA ASN A 109 -0.72 7.18 48.50
C ASN A 109 -1.32 5.88 47.96
N SER A 110 -2.06 5.15 48.79
CA SER A 110 -2.70 3.90 48.36
C SER A 110 -3.74 4.15 47.26
N ALA A 111 -3.60 3.43 46.15
CA ALA A 111 -4.46 3.55 44.99
C ALA A 111 -5.26 2.26 44.72
N PRO A 112 -6.54 2.36 44.33
CA PRO A 112 -7.34 1.20 43.99
C PRO A 112 -6.86 0.55 42.69
N VAL A 113 -6.68 -0.76 42.70
CA VAL A 113 -6.28 -1.54 41.52
C VAL A 113 -7.51 -2.18 40.89
N LEU A 114 -7.74 -1.86 39.62
CA LEU A 114 -8.77 -2.44 38.76
C LEU A 114 -8.22 -3.66 38.03
N MET A 115 -9.13 -4.46 37.46
CA MET A 115 -8.78 -5.61 36.65
C MET A 115 -9.43 -5.46 35.28
N ILE A 116 -8.62 -5.22 34.27
CA ILE A 116 -9.06 -4.99 32.88
C ILE A 116 -8.35 -6.04 32.04
N ASP A 117 -9.11 -6.84 31.30
CA ASP A 117 -8.63 -7.94 30.46
C ASP A 117 -7.65 -8.90 31.17
N GLY A 118 -7.85 -9.08 32.48
CA GLY A 118 -7.02 -9.95 33.31
C GLY A 118 -5.70 -9.35 33.79
N ALA A 119 -5.40 -8.08 33.46
CA ALA A 119 -4.24 -7.33 33.93
C ALA A 119 -4.61 -6.35 35.07
N PRO A 120 -3.79 -6.27 36.15
CA PRO A 120 -3.97 -5.24 37.17
C PRO A 120 -3.75 -3.86 36.55
N SER A 121 -4.65 -2.93 36.78
CA SER A 121 -4.63 -1.61 36.15
C SER A 121 -4.96 -0.49 37.13
N LEU A 122 -4.38 0.70 36.93
CA LEU A 122 -4.75 1.92 37.64
C LEU A 122 -5.49 2.87 36.72
N LEU A 123 -6.61 3.42 37.18
CA LEU A 123 -7.16 4.61 36.55
C LEU A 123 -6.34 5.82 37.05
N LEU A 124 -5.66 6.50 36.13
CA LEU A 124 -4.87 7.69 36.42
C LEU A 124 -5.44 8.85 35.61
N GLU A 125 -5.53 10.02 36.23
CA GLU A 125 -5.78 11.29 35.56
C GLU A 125 -4.54 11.76 34.80
N ALA A 126 -4.65 12.83 34.02
CA ALA A 126 -3.50 13.45 33.37
C ALA A 126 -2.46 13.94 34.41
N GLY A 127 -1.20 13.57 34.24
CA GLY A 127 -0.12 13.95 35.16
C GLY A 127 1.13 13.09 35.05
N THR A 128 2.09 13.35 35.93
CA THR A 128 3.30 12.56 36.13
C THR A 128 3.25 11.91 37.50
N TYR A 129 3.47 10.60 37.54
CA TYR A 129 3.28 9.79 38.75
C TYR A 129 4.48 8.89 39.03
N ARG A 130 4.81 8.74 40.31
CA ARG A 130 5.65 7.66 40.82
C ARG A 130 4.74 6.51 41.24
N ILE A 131 4.81 5.39 40.53
CA ILE A 131 3.98 4.20 40.80
C ILE A 131 4.86 3.13 41.42
N SER A 132 4.48 2.65 42.60
CA SER A 132 5.13 1.51 43.24
C SER A 132 4.11 0.48 43.72
N GLY A 133 4.51 -0.78 43.81
CA GLY A 133 3.61 -1.80 44.32
C GLY A 133 4.29 -3.11 44.67
N GLN A 134 3.53 -3.98 45.34
CA GLN A 134 4.00 -5.28 45.81
C GLN A 134 3.12 -6.41 45.29
N LEU A 135 3.73 -7.31 44.54
CA LEU A 135 3.22 -8.62 44.17
C LEU A 135 3.51 -9.59 45.32
N LYS A 136 2.49 -10.31 45.78
CA LYS A 136 2.66 -11.37 46.79
C LYS A 136 2.56 -12.74 46.14
N PHE A 137 3.48 -13.63 46.49
CA PHE A 137 3.54 -14.99 45.98
C PHE A 137 3.30 -15.98 47.12
N VAL A 138 2.56 -17.06 46.83
CA VAL A 138 2.58 -18.25 47.72
C VAL A 138 3.84 -19.06 47.45
N GLU A 139 4.15 -19.21 46.17
CA GLU A 139 5.39 -19.76 45.64
C GLU A 139 5.83 -18.87 44.46
N ARG A 140 7.13 -18.59 44.37
CA ARG A 140 7.66 -17.74 43.31
C ARG A 140 7.35 -18.36 41.93
N PRO A 141 6.65 -17.63 41.04
CA PRO A 141 6.39 -18.13 39.69
C PRO A 141 7.67 -18.09 38.84
N GLU A 142 7.71 -18.91 37.79
CA GLU A 142 8.83 -18.85 36.83
C GLU A 142 8.86 -17.54 36.02
N SER A 143 7.72 -16.87 35.87
CA SER A 143 7.59 -15.61 35.13
C SER A 143 6.52 -14.70 35.72
N ILE A 144 6.68 -13.40 35.50
CA ILE A 144 5.70 -12.35 35.82
C ILE A 144 5.31 -11.60 34.54
N ARG A 145 4.13 -10.97 34.54
CA ARG A 145 3.72 -10.11 33.43
C ARG A 145 4.25 -8.69 33.60
N VAL A 146 4.72 -8.09 32.52
CA VAL A 146 5.22 -6.70 32.44
C VAL A 146 4.64 -6.07 31.17
N PRO A 147 4.00 -4.89 31.24
CA PRO A 147 3.41 -4.23 30.08
C PRO A 147 4.40 -4.06 28.92
N GLU A 148 3.95 -4.35 27.70
CA GLU A 148 4.82 -4.32 26.51
C GLU A 148 5.36 -2.93 26.17
N GLN A 149 4.60 -1.89 26.53
CA GLN A 149 4.95 -0.47 26.37
C GLN A 149 6.20 -0.08 27.17
N VAL A 150 6.59 -0.87 28.18
CA VAL A 150 7.81 -0.65 28.96
C VAL A 150 8.99 -1.33 28.26
N ALA A 151 9.84 -0.54 27.60
CA ALA A 151 11.03 -1.05 26.92
C ALA A 151 12.17 -1.38 27.89
N ARG A 152 12.36 -0.57 28.94
CA ARG A 152 13.47 -0.72 29.90
C ARG A 152 13.00 -1.35 31.21
N VAL A 153 13.58 -2.50 31.56
CA VAL A 153 13.30 -3.23 32.81
C VAL A 153 14.60 -3.51 33.55
N ASP A 154 14.63 -3.19 34.83
CA ASP A 154 15.74 -3.49 35.74
C ASP A 154 15.28 -4.56 36.74
N LEU A 155 15.66 -5.83 36.53
CA LEU A 155 15.24 -6.97 37.36
C LEU A 155 16.33 -7.39 38.35
N SER A 156 15.94 -7.59 39.61
CA SER A 156 16.75 -8.35 40.58
C SER A 156 15.93 -9.46 41.23
N VAL A 157 16.58 -10.59 41.50
CA VAL A 157 15.99 -11.76 42.16
C VAL A 157 16.92 -12.17 43.31
N ASP A 158 16.37 -12.23 44.53
CA ASP A 158 17.11 -12.53 45.76
C ASP A 158 18.35 -11.64 45.95
N GLY A 159 18.19 -10.34 45.66
CA GLY A 159 19.24 -9.33 45.74
C GLY A 159 20.29 -9.39 44.64
N ARG A 160 20.16 -10.30 43.67
CA ARG A 160 21.07 -10.43 42.52
C ARG A 160 20.42 -9.82 41.28
N THR A 161 21.11 -8.89 40.64
CA THR A 161 20.68 -8.34 39.34
C THR A 161 20.63 -9.45 38.29
N ILE A 162 19.49 -9.61 37.62
CA ILE A 162 19.30 -10.57 36.54
C ILE A 162 19.50 -9.87 35.22
N PHE A 163 20.50 -10.31 34.48
CA PHE A 163 20.77 -9.90 33.11
C PHE A 163 21.59 -10.98 32.38
N PRO A 164 21.35 -11.25 31.09
CA PRO A 164 20.27 -10.70 30.26
C PRO A 164 18.89 -11.17 30.73
N LEU A 165 17.89 -10.32 30.48
CA LEU A 165 16.50 -10.63 30.77
C LEU A 165 16.00 -11.68 29.78
N ASN A 166 15.25 -12.66 30.27
CA ASN A 166 14.45 -13.53 29.43
C ASN A 166 13.04 -12.95 29.36
N ARG A 167 12.66 -12.33 28.24
CA ARG A 167 11.35 -11.69 28.05
C ARG A 167 10.81 -11.98 26.65
N SER A 168 9.52 -12.27 26.56
CA SER A 168 8.79 -12.46 25.30
C SER A 168 7.42 -11.81 25.44
N GLY A 169 7.16 -10.78 24.63
CA GLY A 169 5.97 -9.93 24.75
C GLY A 169 5.82 -9.36 26.17
N ASP A 170 4.65 -9.62 26.77
CA ASP A 170 4.32 -9.21 28.13
C ASP A 170 4.87 -10.15 29.22
N ARG A 171 5.55 -11.25 28.90
CA ARG A 171 6.08 -12.20 29.91
C ARG A 171 7.56 -11.99 30.16
N LEU A 172 7.92 -11.80 31.43
CA LEU A 172 9.29 -11.73 31.94
C LEU A 172 9.58 -12.95 32.82
N TRP A 173 10.50 -13.82 32.40
CA TRP A 173 10.96 -14.94 33.21
C TRP A 173 11.94 -14.44 34.29
N LEU A 174 11.81 -14.99 35.49
CA LEU A 174 12.62 -14.60 36.65
C LEU A 174 14.00 -15.28 36.67
N GLY A 175 14.20 -16.29 35.83
CA GLY A 175 15.50 -16.87 35.56
C GLY A 175 16.31 -16.03 34.57
N ARG A 176 17.63 -16.25 34.54
CA ARG A 176 18.48 -15.73 33.47
C ARG A 176 18.17 -16.48 32.16
N ALA A 177 18.23 -15.79 31.02
CA ALA A 177 18.26 -16.49 29.73
C ALA A 177 19.48 -17.43 29.67
N GLU A 178 19.32 -18.63 29.10
CA GLU A 178 20.46 -19.49 28.72
C GLU A 178 21.20 -18.86 27.53
N SER A 179 21.86 -17.73 27.76
CA SER A 179 22.79 -17.13 26.81
C SER A 179 24.20 -17.17 27.40
N THR A 180 25.07 -17.88 26.69
CA THR A 180 26.51 -17.89 26.91
C THR A 180 27.02 -16.49 26.58
N SER A 181 27.51 -15.77 27.59
CA SER A 181 27.96 -14.36 27.56
C SER A 181 26.89 -13.28 27.80
N VAL A 182 27.29 -12.28 28.59
CA VAL A 182 26.63 -10.97 28.61
C VAL A 182 26.98 -10.34 27.26
N GLU A 183 26.07 -10.40 26.29
CA GLU A 183 26.27 -9.66 25.05
C GLU A 183 26.39 -8.18 25.39
N ALA A 184 27.45 -7.55 24.85
CA ALA A 184 27.58 -6.10 24.91
C ALA A 184 26.36 -5.46 24.23
N ASP A 185 25.95 -4.29 24.71
CA ASP A 185 24.89 -3.52 24.05
C ASP A 185 25.30 -3.29 22.59
N ALA A 186 24.55 -3.90 21.67
CA ALA A 186 24.73 -3.71 20.24
C ALA A 186 23.40 -3.31 19.60
N LEU A 187 23.53 -2.52 18.54
CA LEU A 187 22.43 -2.10 17.70
C LEU A 187 22.91 -2.18 16.26
N SER A 188 22.23 -3.01 15.47
CA SER A 188 22.31 -2.99 14.01
C SER A 188 21.05 -2.34 13.47
N LEU A 189 21.23 -1.44 12.52
CA LEU A 189 20.15 -0.71 11.86
C LEU A 189 20.26 -0.93 10.35
N GLN A 190 19.24 -1.53 9.75
CA GLN A 190 19.08 -1.56 8.31
C GLN A 190 18.06 -0.50 7.89
N VAL A 191 18.33 0.17 6.77
CA VAL A 191 17.47 1.24 6.23
C VAL A 191 17.04 0.88 4.83
N PHE A 192 15.73 0.70 4.69
CA PHE A 192 15.08 0.51 3.40
C PHE A 192 14.25 1.75 3.08
N ARG A 193 14.25 2.19 1.82
CA ARG A 193 13.40 3.29 1.37
C ARG A 193 12.60 2.89 0.15
N LEU A 194 11.31 3.17 0.12
CA LEU A 194 10.50 3.11 -1.09
C LEU A 194 10.17 4.53 -1.53
N LEU A 195 10.71 4.92 -2.67
CA LEU A 195 10.40 6.18 -3.33
C LEU A 195 9.24 5.98 -4.32
N ILE A 196 8.14 6.69 -4.12
CA ILE A 196 6.88 6.53 -4.85
C ILE A 196 6.65 7.80 -5.68
N ASP A 197 6.64 7.65 -7.00
CA ASP A 197 6.48 8.76 -7.96
C ASP A 197 5.02 9.23 -8.09
N GLY A 198 4.49 9.80 -7.01
CA GLY A 198 3.17 10.44 -6.97
C GLY A 198 3.21 11.96 -7.14
N ILE A 199 2.05 12.61 -6.98
CA ILE A 199 1.94 14.08 -6.89
C ILE A 199 1.23 14.43 -5.56
N PRO A 200 1.96 14.91 -4.54
CA PRO A 200 3.42 14.94 -4.44
C PRO A 200 4.02 13.53 -4.35
N ALA A 201 5.30 13.40 -4.70
CA ALA A 201 6.02 12.15 -4.50
C ALA A 201 6.12 11.83 -3.00
N ARG A 202 6.20 10.54 -2.67
CA ARG A 202 6.28 10.08 -1.29
C ARG A 202 7.48 9.17 -1.09
N MET A 203 7.97 9.12 0.14
CA MET A 203 9.03 8.20 0.55
C MET A 203 8.57 7.47 1.81
N GLU A 204 8.52 6.14 1.75
CA GLU A 204 8.41 5.30 2.94
C GLU A 204 9.81 4.88 3.36
N THR A 205 10.24 5.25 4.56
CA THR A 205 11.50 4.78 5.16
C THR A 205 11.17 3.70 6.19
N ARG A 206 11.73 2.51 6.04
CA ARG A 206 11.66 1.41 7.02
C ARG A 206 13.00 1.23 7.70
N LEU A 207 12.99 1.40 9.01
CA LEU A 207 14.13 1.22 9.91
C LEU A 207 13.96 -0.13 10.60
N VAL A 208 14.82 -1.09 10.27
CA VAL A 208 14.81 -2.41 10.91
C VAL A 208 15.93 -2.44 11.93
N PHE A 209 15.53 -2.57 13.19
CA PHE A 209 16.43 -2.60 14.35
C PHE A 209 16.65 -4.05 14.74
N GLU A 210 17.92 -4.44 14.87
CA GLU A 210 18.32 -5.66 15.56
C GLU A 210 19.12 -5.25 16.80
N VAL A 211 18.57 -5.55 17.96
CA VAL A 211 19.06 -5.03 19.24
C VAL A 211 19.43 -6.19 20.13
N SER A 212 20.62 -6.12 20.71
CA SER A 212 21.04 -6.96 21.83
C SER A 212 21.36 -6.09 23.05
N GLY A 213 21.53 -6.74 24.20
CA GLY A 213 21.86 -6.06 25.44
C GLY A 213 20.63 -5.53 26.20
N LYS A 214 20.74 -4.34 26.78
CA LYS A 214 19.69 -3.73 27.61
C LYS A 214 18.74 -2.88 26.78
N GLY A 215 17.46 -2.87 27.21
CA GLY A 215 16.49 -1.90 26.72
C GLY A 215 16.87 -0.49 27.16
N ARG A 216 16.82 0.46 26.23
CA ARG A 216 17.34 1.82 26.38
C ARG A 216 16.70 2.75 25.36
N GLU A 217 16.90 4.05 25.53
CA GLU A 217 16.54 5.04 24.52
C GLU A 217 17.71 5.24 23.56
N GLU A 218 17.42 5.22 22.27
CA GLU A 218 18.37 5.52 21.19
C GLU A 218 17.93 6.80 20.47
N VAL A 219 18.89 7.69 20.22
CA VAL A 219 18.65 8.95 19.50
C VAL A 219 19.33 8.86 18.15
N LEU A 220 18.52 8.74 17.09
CA LEU A 220 19.01 8.65 15.72
C LEU A 220 19.09 10.04 15.06
N PRO A 221 20.08 10.25 14.17
CA PRO A 221 20.13 11.44 13.34
C PRO A 221 18.89 11.58 12.45
N PRO A 222 18.61 12.78 11.90
CA PRO A 222 17.40 13.03 11.12
C PRO A 222 17.21 12.02 9.97
N PRO A 223 16.14 11.22 9.97
CA PRO A 223 16.04 10.02 9.14
C PRO A 223 15.75 10.32 7.66
N LEU A 224 15.23 11.49 7.33
CA LEU A 224 14.85 11.88 5.97
C LEU A 224 15.98 12.59 5.23
N PRO A 225 16.13 12.37 3.92
CA PRO A 225 17.01 13.20 3.08
C PRO A 225 16.42 14.60 2.89
N ALA A 226 17.24 15.53 2.40
CA ALA A 226 16.79 16.88 2.08
C ALA A 226 15.66 16.87 1.04
N GLY A 227 14.75 17.84 1.13
CA GLY A 227 13.61 17.96 0.21
C GLY A 227 12.40 17.10 0.56
N PHE A 228 12.42 16.40 1.69
CA PHE A 228 11.30 15.64 2.22
C PHE A 228 10.84 16.19 3.56
N GLU A 229 9.52 16.18 3.77
CA GLU A 229 8.88 16.52 5.02
C GLU A 229 8.13 15.29 5.55
N PRO A 230 8.28 14.92 6.83
CA PRO A 230 7.62 13.75 7.38
C PRO A 230 6.09 13.95 7.31
N ILE A 231 5.35 12.88 7.07
CA ILE A 231 3.88 12.83 7.12
C ILE A 231 3.39 11.92 8.23
N SER A 232 3.99 10.73 8.42
CA SER A 232 3.60 9.81 9.48
C SER A 232 4.75 8.98 10.07
N LEU A 233 4.66 8.59 11.35
CA LEU A 233 5.61 7.73 12.06
C LEU A 233 4.85 6.63 12.82
N SER A 234 5.18 5.38 12.56
CA SER A 234 4.55 4.21 13.21
C SER A 234 5.52 3.05 13.34
N GLY A 235 5.19 2.01 14.11
CA GLY A 235 6.02 0.81 14.21
C GLY A 235 5.88 0.05 15.53
N ASP A 236 6.75 -0.93 15.71
CA ASP A 236 6.71 -1.86 16.85
C ASP A 236 7.29 -1.26 18.14
N LEU A 237 8.03 -0.14 18.02
CA LEU A 237 8.71 0.51 19.13
C LEU A 237 8.13 1.89 19.41
N PRO A 238 7.96 2.25 20.70
CA PRO A 238 7.89 3.63 21.14
C PRO A 238 8.86 4.55 20.41
N SER A 239 8.34 5.47 19.60
CA SER A 239 9.18 6.37 18.81
C SER A 239 8.56 7.75 18.68
N ARG A 240 9.41 8.78 18.57
CA ARG A 240 9.00 10.17 18.40
C ARG A 240 10.03 10.94 17.60
N LEU A 241 9.54 11.79 16.69
CA LEU A 241 10.35 12.74 15.96
C LEU A 241 10.37 14.09 16.71
N GLU A 242 11.57 14.61 16.97
CA GLU A 242 11.76 15.92 17.59
C GLU A 242 11.65 17.06 16.58
N SER A 243 11.47 18.29 17.09
CA SER A 243 11.45 19.50 16.24
C SER A 243 12.77 19.75 15.51
N ASP A 244 13.89 19.21 16.01
CA ASP A 244 15.20 19.26 15.32
C ASP A 244 15.37 18.14 14.28
N GLY A 245 14.35 17.31 14.08
CA GLY A 245 14.31 16.20 13.14
C GLY A 245 14.92 14.90 13.66
N LYS A 246 15.51 14.85 14.86
CA LYS A 246 16.03 13.60 15.43
C LYS A 246 14.92 12.64 15.77
N LEU A 247 15.21 11.34 15.63
CA LEU A 247 14.27 10.28 15.94
C LEU A 247 14.68 9.60 17.25
N HIS A 248 13.85 9.73 18.27
CA HIS A 248 13.98 9.02 19.54
C HIS A 248 13.23 7.69 19.45
N VAL A 249 13.88 6.60 19.85
CA VAL A 249 13.29 5.25 19.84
C VAL A 249 13.64 4.53 21.14
N GLN A 250 12.66 3.99 21.87
CA GLN A 250 12.97 3.09 22.99
C GLN A 250 13.16 1.67 22.48
N VAL A 251 14.41 1.25 22.36
CA VAL A 251 14.78 -0.07 21.87
C VAL A 251 14.77 -1.10 23.00
N ARG A 252 14.50 -2.35 22.64
CA ARG A 252 14.60 -3.53 23.52
C ARG A 252 15.19 -4.69 22.73
N PRO A 253 15.71 -5.76 23.37
CA PRO A 253 16.27 -6.89 22.65
C PRO A 253 15.27 -7.54 21.68
N GLY A 254 15.73 -7.86 20.48
CA GLY A 254 14.92 -8.44 19.40
C GLY A 254 15.01 -7.68 18.09
N THR A 255 14.12 -8.04 17.16
CA THR A 255 14.00 -7.41 15.84
C THR A 255 12.71 -6.61 15.74
N PHE A 256 12.81 -5.34 15.36
CA PHE A 256 11.69 -4.41 15.33
C PHE A 256 11.73 -3.51 14.10
N THR A 257 10.56 -3.08 13.63
CA THR A 257 10.44 -2.15 12.50
C THR A 257 9.80 -0.83 12.93
N VAL A 258 10.41 0.28 12.52
CA VAL A 258 9.80 1.62 12.55
C VAL A 258 9.65 2.13 11.11
N ARG A 259 8.50 2.72 10.80
CA ARG A 259 8.13 3.23 9.48
C ARG A 259 7.92 4.74 9.55
N LEU A 260 8.56 5.47 8.64
CA LEU A 260 8.41 6.91 8.49
C LEU A 260 7.99 7.23 7.06
N MET A 261 6.77 7.75 6.91
CA MET A 261 6.30 8.30 5.63
C MET A 261 6.71 9.75 5.51
N ALA A 262 7.14 10.16 4.32
CA ALA A 262 7.46 11.55 3.99
C ALA A 262 6.91 11.94 2.62
N ARG A 263 6.63 13.22 2.42
CA ARG A 263 6.29 13.80 1.11
C ARG A 263 7.43 14.65 0.59
N ALA A 264 7.63 14.65 -0.72
CA ALA A 264 8.56 15.55 -1.36
C ALA A 264 8.01 16.98 -1.36
N LEU A 265 8.89 17.95 -1.12
CA LEU A 265 8.59 19.39 -1.15
C LEU A 265 8.67 19.98 -2.55
N THR A 266 9.33 19.28 -3.48
CA THR A 266 9.50 19.67 -4.88
C THR A 266 9.24 18.47 -5.80
N PRO A 267 8.97 18.68 -7.10
CA PRO A 267 8.83 17.59 -8.06
C PRO A 267 10.04 16.65 -8.01
N LEU A 268 9.78 15.35 -8.06
CA LEU A 268 10.81 14.34 -7.89
C LEU A 268 11.69 14.22 -9.14
N THR A 269 12.89 14.79 -9.10
CA THR A 269 13.89 14.70 -10.19
C THR A 269 15.15 13.99 -9.75
N GLU A 270 15.57 14.20 -8.52
CA GLU A 270 16.77 13.63 -7.94
C GLU A 270 16.62 13.57 -6.42
N VAL A 271 17.10 12.50 -5.82
CA VAL A 271 17.21 12.38 -4.36
C VAL A 271 18.55 11.76 -4.01
N ALA A 272 19.33 12.50 -3.22
CA ALA A 272 20.61 12.02 -2.70
C ALA A 272 20.44 11.36 -1.34
N GLN A 273 21.22 10.30 -1.08
CA GLN A 273 21.43 9.84 0.28
C GLN A 273 22.12 10.95 1.08
N THR A 274 21.80 11.05 2.37
CA THR A 274 22.50 11.91 3.32
C THR A 274 23.37 11.02 4.21
N GLU A 275 24.67 11.31 4.24
CA GLU A 275 25.59 10.69 5.20
C GLU A 275 25.18 11.05 6.63
N ARG A 276 25.15 10.04 7.51
CA ARG A 276 24.72 10.16 8.89
C ARG A 276 25.72 9.47 9.80
N THR A 277 25.79 9.93 11.04
CA THR A 277 26.64 9.31 12.06
C THR A 277 26.06 7.97 12.51
N THR A 278 26.91 7.13 13.12
CA THR A 278 26.48 5.91 13.78
C THR A 278 25.35 6.20 14.79
N PRO A 279 24.37 5.30 14.95
CA PRO A 279 24.31 3.93 14.42
C PRO A 279 23.72 3.81 13.00
N TRP A 280 23.55 4.92 12.26
CA TRP A 280 23.02 4.86 10.88
C TRP A 280 23.94 4.05 9.96
N PRO A 281 23.41 3.18 9.09
CA PRO A 281 24.24 2.40 8.20
C PRO A 281 24.87 3.28 7.10
N VAL A 282 26.04 2.87 6.64
CA VAL A 282 26.75 3.52 5.54
C VAL A 282 25.98 3.33 4.22
N GLN A 283 25.36 2.16 4.07
CA GLN A 283 24.58 1.76 2.90
C GLN A 283 23.08 1.69 3.20
N GLU A 284 22.27 2.13 2.25
CA GLU A 284 20.81 2.04 2.30
C GLU A 284 20.29 1.34 1.04
N VAL A 285 19.22 0.55 1.16
CA VAL A 285 18.56 -0.09 0.01
C VAL A 285 17.31 0.69 -0.37
N TRP A 286 17.27 1.21 -1.60
CA TRP A 286 16.18 2.03 -2.09
C TRP A 286 15.43 1.33 -3.21
N SER A 287 14.11 1.27 -3.10
CA SER A 287 13.18 0.80 -4.12
C SER A 287 12.48 1.98 -4.79
N TYR A 288 12.16 1.86 -6.08
CA TYR A 288 11.44 2.89 -6.83
C TYR A 288 10.12 2.37 -7.42
N ALA A 289 9.02 2.97 -7.01
CA ALA A 289 7.68 2.72 -7.55
C ALA A 289 7.28 3.86 -8.49
N SER A 290 7.31 3.60 -9.80
CA SER A 290 6.84 4.55 -10.81
C SER A 290 5.31 4.55 -10.91
N ASP A 291 4.72 5.72 -11.18
CA ASP A 291 3.32 5.85 -11.54
C ASP A 291 3.19 6.23 -13.02
N GLY A 292 3.14 5.20 -13.87
CA GLY A 292 2.96 5.34 -15.32
C GLY A 292 1.64 5.99 -15.73
N SER A 293 0.70 6.23 -14.80
CA SER A 293 -0.51 7.02 -15.07
C SER A 293 -0.29 8.53 -14.95
N LEU A 294 0.81 8.96 -14.31
CA LEU A 294 1.21 10.35 -14.16
C LEU A 294 2.29 10.73 -15.18
N ARG A 295 3.37 9.93 -15.24
CA ARG A 295 4.47 10.09 -16.20
C ARG A 295 5.27 8.79 -16.36
N VAL A 296 5.96 8.65 -17.48
CA VAL A 296 6.84 7.48 -17.71
C VAL A 296 8.24 7.84 -17.25
N THR A 297 8.68 7.22 -16.16
CA THR A 297 9.96 7.49 -15.53
C THR A 297 10.75 6.24 -15.24
N GLU A 298 12.05 6.37 -15.22
CA GLU A 298 12.99 5.35 -14.79
C GLU A 298 13.97 5.95 -13.77
N ALA A 299 14.17 5.25 -12.65
CA ALA A 299 15.18 5.60 -11.67
C ALA A 299 16.54 5.02 -12.08
N GLY A 300 17.59 5.82 -11.97
CA GLY A 300 18.96 5.44 -12.27
C GLY A 300 19.96 6.23 -11.44
N GLY A 301 21.25 6.04 -11.71
CA GLY A 301 22.36 6.67 -10.97
C GLY A 301 23.12 5.66 -10.10
N PRO A 302 22.53 5.14 -9.01
CA PRO A 302 23.17 4.13 -8.16
C PRO A 302 23.14 2.73 -8.79
N PRO A 303 23.99 1.79 -8.33
CA PRO A 303 23.95 0.40 -8.77
C PRO A 303 22.60 -0.26 -8.45
N GLN A 304 21.97 -0.84 -9.48
CA GLN A 304 20.78 -1.66 -9.31
C GLN A 304 21.17 -3.04 -8.76
N ILE A 305 20.38 -3.55 -7.82
CA ILE A 305 20.57 -4.84 -7.14
C ILE A 305 19.33 -5.72 -7.27
N ASP A 306 19.46 -7.03 -7.07
CA ASP A 306 18.31 -7.94 -7.03
C ASP A 306 17.55 -7.78 -5.69
N PRO A 307 16.27 -7.35 -5.70
CA PRO A 307 15.48 -7.19 -4.49
C PRO A 307 15.36 -8.47 -3.66
N ASN A 308 15.44 -9.66 -4.28
CA ASN A 308 15.35 -10.94 -3.58
C ASN A 308 16.62 -11.31 -2.81
N MET A 309 17.77 -10.73 -3.19
CA MET A 309 19.05 -10.98 -2.55
C MET A 309 19.45 -9.88 -1.57
N ALA A 310 18.74 -8.74 -1.56
CA ALA A 310 19.09 -7.54 -0.80
C ALA A 310 18.16 -7.28 0.40
N GLU A 311 17.52 -8.33 0.93
CA GLU A 311 16.62 -8.27 2.11
C GLU A 311 15.48 -7.23 2.00
N VAL A 312 15.16 -6.79 0.77
CA VAL A 312 14.09 -5.83 0.51
C VAL A 312 12.78 -6.37 1.10
N PRO A 313 12.00 -5.53 1.83
CA PRO A 313 10.71 -5.92 2.37
C PRO A 313 9.83 -6.59 1.32
N ALA A 314 9.13 -7.67 1.71
CA ALA A 314 8.47 -8.57 0.76
C ALA A 314 7.48 -7.85 -0.18
N ASP A 315 6.76 -6.85 0.32
CA ASP A 315 5.82 -6.01 -0.40
C ASP A 315 6.48 -5.01 -1.37
N TRP A 316 7.81 -4.83 -1.29
CA TRP A 316 8.57 -3.93 -2.17
C TRP A 316 9.40 -4.68 -3.22
N ARG A 317 9.55 -6.01 -3.12
CA ARG A 317 10.39 -6.81 -4.04
C ARG A 317 9.98 -6.76 -5.50
N GLN A 318 8.75 -6.33 -5.77
CA GLN A 318 8.21 -6.08 -7.11
C GLN A 318 8.79 -4.83 -7.79
N PHE A 319 9.42 -3.93 -7.04
CA PHE A 319 10.01 -2.70 -7.53
C PHE A 319 11.52 -2.86 -7.79
N PRO A 320 12.10 -2.14 -8.75
CA PRO A 320 13.56 -2.06 -8.90
C PRO A 320 14.19 -1.55 -7.61
N ALA A 321 15.29 -2.18 -7.19
CA ALA A 321 16.03 -1.82 -5.98
C ALA A 321 17.46 -1.38 -6.33
N PHE A 322 18.00 -0.47 -5.52
CA PHE A 322 19.28 0.19 -5.72
C PHE A 322 20.03 0.25 -4.39
N MET A 323 21.34 0.06 -4.43
CA MET A 323 22.20 0.28 -3.26
C MET A 323 22.72 1.71 -3.30
N LEU A 324 22.43 2.50 -2.26
CA LEU A 324 22.97 3.86 -2.12
C LEU A 324 24.01 3.88 -1.00
N GLU A 325 25.11 4.57 -1.27
CA GLU A 325 26.20 4.78 -0.32
C GLU A 325 26.72 6.23 -0.37
N GLY A 326 27.09 6.79 0.79
CA GLY A 326 27.63 8.15 0.89
C GLY A 326 26.70 9.23 0.33
N LYS A 327 27.16 9.93 -0.71
CA LYS A 327 26.44 11.01 -1.41
C LYS A 327 25.84 10.59 -2.75
N THR A 328 25.69 9.29 -2.99
CA THR A 328 25.12 8.80 -4.25
C THR A 328 23.67 9.27 -4.37
N ALA A 329 23.28 9.68 -5.57
CA ALA A 329 21.95 10.19 -5.85
C ALA A 329 21.19 9.29 -6.83
N MET A 330 19.93 9.04 -6.50
CA MET A 330 18.96 8.44 -7.40
C MET A 330 18.36 9.53 -8.27
N VAL A 331 18.57 9.44 -9.58
CA VAL A 331 18.07 10.36 -10.59
C VAL A 331 16.84 9.73 -11.26
N ILE A 332 15.75 10.51 -11.33
CA ILE A 332 14.51 10.09 -11.95
C ILE A 332 14.47 10.71 -13.34
N THR A 333 14.70 9.89 -14.36
CA THR A 333 14.68 10.33 -15.75
C THR A 333 13.31 10.08 -16.36
N GLU A 334 12.75 11.11 -16.98
CA GLU A 334 11.49 10.99 -17.71
C GLU A 334 11.77 10.53 -19.14
N SER A 335 11.33 9.31 -19.48
CA SER A 335 11.54 8.72 -20.79
C SER A 335 10.33 9.00 -21.69
N SER A 336 10.19 10.26 -22.14
CA SER A 336 9.16 10.62 -23.11
C SER A 336 9.62 10.33 -24.54
N ARG A 337 9.12 9.22 -25.12
CA ARG A 337 8.95 9.08 -26.58
C ARG A 337 7.48 8.77 -26.89
N GLY A 338 6.69 9.84 -26.98
CA GLY A 338 5.32 9.82 -27.48
C GLY A 338 4.26 9.95 -26.38
N MET A 339 3.53 11.07 -26.40
CA MET A 339 2.27 11.38 -25.69
C MET A 339 1.87 10.47 -24.52
N ALA A 340 1.92 11.04 -23.32
CA ALA A 340 1.56 10.43 -22.02
C ALA A 340 0.41 9.42 -22.10
N SER A 341 0.65 8.22 -21.57
CA SER A 341 -0.36 7.19 -21.23
C SER A 341 -1.53 7.76 -20.42
N ALA A 342 -1.29 8.83 -19.66
CA ALA A 342 -2.28 9.59 -18.89
C ALA A 342 -3.40 10.19 -19.75
N ASP A 343 -3.10 10.60 -20.99
CA ASP A 343 -4.03 11.29 -21.89
C ASP A 343 -4.62 10.37 -22.96
N GLN A 344 -4.45 9.06 -22.81
CA GLN A 344 -5.00 8.06 -23.73
C GLN A 344 -6.28 7.46 -23.18
N ASN A 345 -7.18 7.10 -24.10
CA ASN A 345 -8.38 6.34 -23.79
C ASN A 345 -7.97 4.95 -23.29
N ARG A 346 -8.58 4.47 -22.21
CA ARG A 346 -8.32 3.15 -21.60
C ARG A 346 -9.57 2.30 -21.77
N LEU A 347 -9.63 1.50 -22.83
CA LEU A 347 -10.84 0.77 -23.24
C LEU A 347 -10.59 -0.73 -23.29
N ASN A 348 -11.59 -1.51 -22.88
CA ASN A 348 -11.61 -2.96 -22.95
C ASN A 348 -12.78 -3.42 -23.81
N LEU A 349 -12.55 -4.38 -24.70
CA LEU A 349 -13.56 -4.94 -25.60
C LEU A 349 -13.87 -6.39 -25.22
N SER A 350 -15.14 -6.69 -24.97
CA SER A 350 -15.65 -8.05 -24.88
C SER A 350 -16.62 -8.32 -26.02
N ARG A 351 -16.32 -9.32 -26.85
CA ARG A 351 -17.08 -9.65 -28.06
C ARG A 351 -17.73 -11.02 -27.96
N GLN A 352 -18.99 -11.11 -28.35
CA GLN A 352 -19.62 -12.35 -28.75
C GLN A 352 -19.75 -12.38 -30.28
N LEU A 353 -19.29 -13.46 -30.90
CA LEU A 353 -19.17 -13.59 -32.34
C LEU A 353 -19.88 -14.86 -32.81
N TRP A 354 -20.94 -14.73 -33.60
CA TRP A 354 -21.69 -15.85 -34.16
C TRP A 354 -21.44 -15.98 -35.66
N LEU A 355 -21.11 -17.20 -36.10
CA LEU A 355 -21.13 -17.55 -37.51
C LEU A 355 -22.58 -17.84 -37.93
N ASP A 356 -22.99 -17.29 -39.07
CA ASP A 356 -24.31 -17.61 -39.63
C ASP A 356 -24.42 -19.10 -40.00
N PHE A 357 -25.63 -19.66 -39.96
CA PHE A 357 -25.85 -21.09 -40.25
C PHE A 357 -25.39 -21.52 -41.65
N ASP A 358 -25.40 -20.62 -42.62
CA ASP A 358 -24.91 -20.87 -43.97
C ASP A 358 -23.37 -20.69 -44.09
N GLY A 359 -22.74 -20.09 -43.09
CA GLY A 359 -21.31 -19.80 -43.02
C GLY A 359 -20.86 -18.58 -43.82
N ASN A 360 -21.79 -17.76 -44.32
CA ASN A 360 -21.47 -16.65 -45.22
C ASN A 360 -21.44 -15.28 -44.52
N GLY A 361 -21.61 -15.22 -43.20
CA GLY A 361 -21.58 -13.97 -42.48
C GLY A 361 -21.37 -14.15 -40.99
N TRP A 362 -21.12 -13.04 -40.32
CA TRP A 362 -20.91 -12.96 -38.89
C TRP A 362 -21.82 -11.93 -38.25
N THR A 363 -22.40 -12.30 -37.11
CA THR A 363 -23.04 -11.35 -36.18
C THR A 363 -22.10 -11.10 -35.02
N LEU A 364 -21.88 -9.83 -34.69
CA LEU A 364 -21.00 -9.40 -33.61
C LEU A 364 -21.82 -8.62 -32.59
N LYS A 365 -21.66 -8.97 -31.31
CA LYS A 365 -22.15 -8.17 -30.20
C LYS A 365 -20.97 -7.76 -29.34
N ASP A 366 -20.71 -6.46 -29.30
CA ASP A 366 -19.58 -5.89 -28.57
C ASP A 366 -20.05 -5.18 -27.31
N GLN A 367 -19.29 -5.37 -26.25
CA GLN A 367 -19.37 -4.62 -25.00
C GLN A 367 -18.03 -3.91 -24.80
N ILE A 368 -18.04 -2.58 -24.85
CA ILE A 368 -16.85 -1.74 -24.70
C ILE A 368 -16.99 -0.95 -23.41
N ASN A 369 -16.05 -1.17 -22.48
CA ASN A 369 -16.03 -0.50 -21.19
C ASN A 369 -14.70 0.21 -20.94
N GLY A 370 -14.71 1.31 -20.21
CA GLY A 370 -13.48 1.97 -19.78
C GLY A 370 -13.62 3.49 -19.66
N SER A 371 -12.50 4.19 -19.85
CA SER A 371 -12.48 5.66 -19.80
C SER A 371 -12.06 6.29 -21.13
N MET A 372 -12.91 7.20 -21.62
CA MET A 372 -12.65 8.11 -22.74
C MET A 372 -12.09 9.42 -22.20
N LYS A 373 -10.97 9.87 -22.74
CA LYS A 373 -10.29 11.13 -22.39
C LYS A 373 -10.15 12.07 -23.58
N LYS A 374 -10.08 11.52 -24.80
CA LYS A 374 -9.98 12.22 -26.08
C LYS A 374 -10.70 11.42 -27.17
N ASP A 375 -10.77 11.96 -28.38
CA ASP A 375 -11.33 11.27 -29.54
C ASP A 375 -12.73 10.70 -29.24
N TRP A 376 -13.69 11.58 -28.95
CA TRP A 376 -15.05 11.30 -28.47
C TRP A 376 -15.97 10.60 -29.49
N ARG A 377 -15.38 9.77 -30.36
CA ARG A 377 -16.06 9.01 -31.39
C ARG A 377 -15.34 7.69 -31.61
N LEU A 378 -16.10 6.60 -31.67
CA LEU A 378 -15.58 5.30 -32.07
C LEU A 378 -16.14 4.92 -33.45
N ASP A 379 -15.25 4.75 -34.42
CA ASP A 379 -15.57 4.28 -35.78
C ASP A 379 -15.24 2.80 -35.95
N VAL A 380 -16.08 2.08 -36.70
CA VAL A 380 -15.78 0.73 -37.18
C VAL A 380 -15.12 0.76 -38.55
N ARG A 381 -14.26 -0.23 -38.80
CA ARG A 381 -13.63 -0.44 -40.10
C ARG A 381 -14.39 -1.50 -40.89
N ALA A 382 -14.44 -1.32 -42.21
CA ALA A 382 -14.84 -2.39 -43.13
C ALA A 382 -14.03 -3.68 -42.86
N PRO A 383 -14.65 -4.87 -42.95
CA PRO A 383 -15.99 -5.14 -43.49
C PRO A 383 -17.16 -5.01 -42.48
N LEU A 384 -16.93 -4.53 -41.25
CA LEU A 384 -17.99 -4.43 -40.25
C LEU A 384 -18.97 -3.30 -40.57
N THR A 385 -20.26 -3.60 -40.43
CA THR A 385 -21.36 -2.64 -40.52
C THR A 385 -22.12 -2.58 -39.20
N LEU A 386 -22.07 -1.44 -38.51
CA LEU A 386 -22.83 -1.23 -37.27
C LEU A 386 -24.33 -1.17 -37.57
N GLY A 387 -25.13 -1.93 -36.83
CA GLY A 387 -26.59 -1.92 -36.91
C GLY A 387 -27.26 -1.31 -35.68
N ARG A 388 -26.65 -1.41 -34.49
CA ARG A 388 -27.19 -0.85 -33.24
C ARG A 388 -26.08 -0.42 -32.29
N ALA A 389 -26.32 0.67 -31.56
CA ALA A 389 -25.46 1.13 -30.48
C ALA A 389 -26.29 1.66 -29.30
N THR A 390 -25.84 1.39 -28.08
CA THR A 390 -26.39 1.95 -26.85
C THR A 390 -25.25 2.35 -25.91
N GLU A 391 -25.17 3.62 -25.54
CA GLU A 391 -24.24 4.18 -24.55
C GLU A 391 -24.96 4.24 -23.19
N ASN A 392 -24.40 3.58 -22.19
CA ASN A 392 -24.89 3.58 -20.80
C ASN A 392 -26.39 3.22 -20.66
N GLY A 393 -26.87 2.33 -21.54
CA GLY A 393 -28.26 1.86 -21.58
C GLY A 393 -29.18 2.67 -22.50
N GLU A 394 -28.75 3.83 -22.99
CA GLU A 394 -29.54 4.68 -23.88
C GLU A 394 -29.17 4.48 -25.36
N PRO A 395 -30.14 4.50 -26.29
CA PRO A 395 -29.84 4.41 -27.73
C PRO A 395 -28.95 5.55 -28.23
N SER A 396 -27.88 5.20 -28.95
CA SER A 396 -26.96 6.17 -29.56
C SER A 396 -27.08 6.14 -31.09
N LEU A 397 -26.99 7.31 -31.72
CA LEU A 397 -27.08 7.42 -33.17
C LEU A 397 -25.78 6.92 -33.84
N ILE A 398 -25.92 6.03 -34.82
CA ILE A 398 -24.81 5.63 -35.69
C ILE A 398 -24.73 6.62 -36.85
N THR A 399 -23.62 7.33 -36.95
CA THR A 399 -23.38 8.33 -37.98
C THR A 399 -22.15 7.96 -38.81
N ARG A 400 -21.97 8.61 -39.96
CA ARG A 400 -20.77 8.48 -40.78
C ARG A 400 -19.81 9.62 -40.49
N SER A 401 -18.54 9.29 -40.28
CA SER A 401 -17.49 10.29 -40.10
C SER A 401 -17.30 11.15 -41.37
N VAL A 402 -16.86 12.39 -41.17
CA VAL A 402 -16.51 13.29 -42.27
C VAL A 402 -15.16 12.85 -42.85
N GLY A 403 -15.10 12.64 -44.17
CA GLY A 403 -13.89 12.19 -44.87
C GLY A 403 -13.95 10.72 -45.26
N ASN A 404 -13.57 9.81 -44.35
CA ASN A 404 -13.47 8.37 -44.67
C ASN A 404 -14.82 7.63 -44.68
N LYS A 405 -15.92 8.31 -44.29
CA LYS A 405 -17.31 7.80 -44.27
C LYS A 405 -17.51 6.53 -43.44
N ALA A 406 -16.61 6.24 -42.50
CA ALA A 406 -16.72 5.13 -41.58
C ALA A 406 -17.96 5.28 -40.69
N LEU A 407 -18.66 4.18 -40.45
CA LEU A 407 -19.77 4.16 -39.50
C LEU A 407 -19.21 4.17 -38.08
N GLY A 408 -19.85 4.91 -37.18
CA GLY A 408 -19.41 5.02 -35.80
C GLY A 408 -20.41 5.73 -34.93
N VAL A 409 -20.05 5.88 -33.67
CA VAL A 409 -20.90 6.44 -32.61
C VAL A 409 -20.16 7.59 -31.95
N GLU A 410 -20.81 8.74 -31.83
CA GLU A 410 -20.34 9.85 -31.00
C GLU A 410 -20.61 9.53 -29.53
N LEU A 411 -19.61 9.72 -28.68
CA LEU A 411 -19.63 9.40 -27.25
C LEU A 411 -19.66 10.69 -26.44
N ARG A 412 -20.41 10.70 -25.34
CA ARG A 412 -20.63 11.91 -24.54
C ARG A 412 -20.10 11.79 -23.13
N GLN A 413 -19.79 10.58 -22.67
CA GLN A 413 -19.40 10.33 -21.29
C GLN A 413 -17.97 9.81 -21.19
N ARG A 414 -17.26 10.29 -20.17
CA ARG A 414 -15.91 9.84 -19.83
C ARG A 414 -15.90 8.37 -19.44
N ASP A 415 -16.80 7.96 -18.56
CA ASP A 415 -16.94 6.56 -18.17
C ASP A 415 -17.88 5.88 -19.17
N LEU A 416 -17.27 5.04 -20.01
CA LEU A 416 -17.92 4.43 -21.15
C LEU A 416 -18.40 3.03 -20.79
N ASN A 417 -19.67 2.75 -21.05
CA ASN A 417 -20.25 1.42 -21.19
C ASN A 417 -21.08 1.42 -22.48
N LEU A 418 -20.48 0.97 -23.57
CA LEU A 418 -21.06 0.97 -24.92
C LEU A 418 -21.35 -0.47 -25.36
N ALA A 419 -22.61 -0.76 -25.64
CA ALA A 419 -23.02 -2.02 -26.25
C ALA A 419 -23.40 -1.80 -27.72
N THR A 420 -22.86 -2.62 -28.62
CA THR A 420 -23.17 -2.53 -30.05
C THR A 420 -23.48 -3.87 -30.68
N THR A 421 -24.16 -3.84 -31.82
CA THR A 421 -24.36 -5.00 -32.69
C THR A 421 -23.96 -4.64 -34.10
N ALA A 422 -23.13 -5.49 -34.71
CA ALA A 422 -22.60 -5.31 -36.06
C ALA A 422 -22.76 -6.58 -36.90
N ARG A 423 -22.73 -6.39 -38.23
CA ARG A 423 -22.75 -7.46 -39.23
C ARG A 423 -21.52 -7.41 -40.11
N GLU A 424 -21.06 -8.60 -40.48
CA GLU A 424 -20.07 -8.82 -41.53
C GLU A 424 -20.70 -9.79 -42.53
N GLU A 425 -20.89 -9.35 -43.78
CA GLU A 425 -21.70 -10.09 -44.76
C GLU A 425 -20.86 -10.74 -45.88
N SER A 426 -19.55 -10.52 -45.92
CA SER A 426 -18.68 -11.11 -46.94
C SER A 426 -18.26 -12.55 -46.67
N GLY A 427 -18.58 -13.07 -45.47
CA GLY A 427 -18.20 -14.42 -45.04
C GLY A 427 -16.69 -14.55 -44.89
N THR A 428 -16.00 -13.45 -44.59
CA THR A 428 -14.55 -13.45 -44.49
C THR A 428 -14.10 -14.37 -43.36
N ARG A 429 -13.01 -15.11 -43.60
CA ARG A 429 -12.34 -15.93 -42.56
C ARG A 429 -11.25 -15.16 -41.82
N ASN A 430 -10.97 -13.95 -42.28
CA ASN A 430 -10.00 -13.02 -41.69
C ASN A 430 -10.77 -11.90 -41.02
N LEU A 431 -11.12 -12.10 -39.74
CA LEU A 431 -11.81 -11.08 -38.97
C LEU A 431 -10.79 -10.15 -38.29
N PRO A 432 -11.08 -8.84 -38.22
CA PRO A 432 -10.27 -7.93 -37.44
C PRO A 432 -10.43 -8.26 -35.95
N VAL A 433 -9.33 -8.26 -35.20
CA VAL A 433 -9.36 -8.58 -33.75
C VAL A 433 -10.29 -7.60 -33.01
N THR A 434 -10.19 -6.30 -33.29
CA THR A 434 -11.11 -5.29 -32.76
C THR A 434 -12.20 -4.95 -33.78
N GLY A 435 -11.81 -4.61 -35.01
CA GLY A 435 -12.74 -4.07 -36.03
C GLY A 435 -13.12 -2.61 -35.81
N TRP A 436 -12.61 -2.01 -34.73
CA TRP A 436 -12.75 -0.61 -34.38
C TRP A 436 -11.47 0.14 -34.77
N MET A 437 -11.62 1.41 -35.16
CA MET A 437 -10.53 2.33 -35.46
C MET A 437 -9.96 2.96 -34.17
N HIS A 438 -9.77 2.13 -33.15
CA HIS A 438 -9.25 2.52 -31.85
C HIS A 438 -8.46 1.36 -31.22
N THR A 439 -7.50 1.66 -30.35
CA THR A 439 -6.73 0.66 -29.59
C THR A 439 -7.46 0.25 -28.31
N PHE A 440 -7.26 -0.98 -27.86
CA PHE A 440 -7.87 -1.48 -26.63
C PHE A 440 -6.78 -2.09 -25.75
N ASP A 441 -6.90 -1.88 -24.44
CA ASP A 441 -6.01 -2.47 -23.44
C ASP A 441 -6.16 -3.99 -23.42
N SER A 442 -7.40 -4.46 -23.55
CA SER A 442 -7.72 -5.88 -23.66
C SER A 442 -8.86 -6.13 -24.65
N VAL A 443 -8.80 -7.29 -25.29
CA VAL A 443 -9.84 -7.79 -26.20
C VAL A 443 -10.11 -9.25 -25.87
N SER A 444 -11.36 -9.55 -25.53
CA SER A 444 -11.84 -10.92 -25.35
C SER A 444 -12.89 -11.24 -26.43
N THR A 445 -12.90 -12.47 -26.93
CA THR A 445 -13.88 -12.90 -27.94
C THR A 445 -14.36 -14.31 -27.64
N SER A 446 -15.68 -14.45 -27.47
CA SER A 446 -16.37 -15.73 -27.39
C SER A 446 -16.96 -16.06 -28.76
N LEU A 447 -16.45 -17.14 -29.36
CA LEU A 447 -16.88 -17.62 -30.67
C LEU A 447 -18.01 -18.65 -30.51
N GLN A 448 -19.11 -18.41 -31.20
CA GLN A 448 -20.30 -19.24 -31.22
C GLN A 448 -20.49 -19.81 -32.63
N LEU A 449 -20.42 -21.14 -32.73
CA LEU A 449 -20.56 -21.85 -33.99
C LEU A 449 -21.91 -22.55 -34.05
N PRO A 450 -22.62 -22.48 -35.18
CA PRO A 450 -23.84 -23.25 -35.36
C PRO A 450 -23.53 -24.75 -35.44
N PRO A 451 -24.54 -25.61 -35.19
CA PRO A 451 -24.39 -27.05 -35.37
C PRO A 451 -23.80 -27.41 -36.73
N GLY A 452 -22.92 -28.42 -36.75
CA GLY A 452 -22.24 -28.88 -37.96
C GLY A 452 -20.95 -28.15 -38.31
N TYR A 453 -20.59 -27.08 -37.57
CA TYR A 453 -19.29 -26.39 -37.68
C TYR A 453 -18.38 -26.76 -36.51
N ARG A 454 -17.09 -26.99 -36.80
CA ARG A 454 -16.06 -27.20 -35.78
C ARG A 454 -14.88 -26.25 -36.03
N LEU A 455 -14.38 -25.61 -34.97
CA LEU A 455 -13.14 -24.84 -35.01
C LEU A 455 -11.96 -25.81 -35.09
N TRP A 456 -11.14 -25.66 -36.12
CA TRP A 456 -9.94 -26.49 -36.32
C TRP A 456 -8.68 -25.74 -35.89
N ALA A 457 -8.61 -24.44 -36.18
CA ALA A 457 -7.54 -23.58 -35.72
C ALA A 457 -8.00 -22.12 -35.66
N ALA A 458 -7.55 -21.41 -34.63
CA ALA A 458 -7.57 -19.96 -34.56
C ALA A 458 -6.12 -19.48 -34.62
N LEU A 459 -5.72 -18.91 -35.75
CA LEU A 459 -4.37 -18.43 -36.00
C LEU A 459 -4.33 -16.92 -35.86
N TYR A 460 -3.45 -16.43 -35.01
CA TYR A 460 -3.26 -15.00 -34.77
C TYR A 460 -1.95 -14.55 -35.41
N ARG A 461 -1.97 -13.42 -36.13
CA ARG A 461 -0.76 -12.77 -36.63
C ARG A 461 -0.69 -11.34 -36.10
N GLN A 462 0.33 -11.06 -35.28
CA GLN A 462 0.73 -9.68 -34.97
C GLN A 462 1.38 -9.07 -36.22
N ARG A 463 0.85 -7.95 -36.70
CA ARG A 463 1.63 -7.02 -37.50
C ARG A 463 2.11 -5.92 -36.57
N THR A 464 3.42 -5.82 -36.36
CA THR A 464 4.04 -4.58 -35.89
C THR A 464 3.86 -3.53 -36.98
N ALA A 465 3.15 -2.45 -36.67
CA ALA A 465 3.00 -1.29 -37.56
C ALA A 465 3.47 -0.04 -36.83
N SER A 466 4.42 0.66 -37.44
CA SER A 466 4.82 2.01 -37.08
C SER A 466 3.65 3.00 -37.26
N LEU A 467 3.53 3.93 -36.30
CA LEU A 467 2.70 5.15 -36.30
C LEU A 467 1.18 5.07 -36.59
N ALA A 468 0.57 3.89 -36.70
CA ALA A 468 -0.89 3.75 -36.77
C ALA A 468 -1.41 2.45 -36.14
N GLY A 469 -1.25 2.29 -34.82
CA GLY A 469 -1.89 1.25 -34.00
C GLY A 469 -1.43 -0.20 -34.26
N SER A 470 -1.41 -1.02 -33.22
CA SER A 470 -1.15 -2.45 -33.34
C SER A 470 -2.30 -3.15 -34.08
N LEU A 471 -1.99 -3.79 -35.21
CA LEU A 471 -2.98 -4.47 -36.07
C LEU A 471 -2.81 -5.99 -35.91
N GLY A 472 -3.73 -6.61 -35.17
CA GLY A 472 -3.89 -8.06 -35.13
C GLY A 472 -4.96 -8.53 -36.12
N LEU A 473 -4.66 -9.57 -36.90
CA LEU A 473 -5.67 -10.33 -37.65
C LEU A 473 -5.76 -11.73 -37.06
N ALA A 474 -6.99 -12.20 -36.83
CA ALA A 474 -7.27 -13.57 -36.45
C ALA A 474 -7.87 -14.30 -37.66
N ARG A 475 -7.27 -15.43 -38.03
CA ARG A 475 -7.76 -16.31 -39.09
C ARG A 475 -8.34 -17.56 -38.46
N CYS A 476 -9.62 -17.80 -38.71
CA CYS A 476 -10.28 -19.01 -38.23
C CYS A 476 -10.49 -20.01 -39.36
N VAL A 477 -10.14 -21.27 -39.09
CA VAL A 477 -10.37 -22.40 -39.99
C VAL A 477 -11.48 -23.26 -39.42
N PHE A 478 -12.55 -23.44 -40.20
CA PHE A 478 -13.71 -24.26 -39.85
C PHE A 478 -14.02 -25.24 -40.95
N CYS A 479 -14.47 -26.43 -40.56
CA CYS A 479 -15.00 -27.46 -41.46
C CYS A 479 -16.49 -27.68 -41.17
N ARG A 480 -17.30 -27.83 -42.24
CA ARG A 480 -18.74 -28.13 -42.17
C ARG A 480 -18.96 -29.59 -42.53
N ALA A 481 -19.64 -30.34 -41.68
CA ALA A 481 -19.78 -31.80 -41.85
C ALA A 481 -20.62 -32.26 -43.06
N ASP A 482 -21.46 -31.40 -43.65
CA ASP A 482 -22.48 -31.80 -44.65
C ASP A 482 -22.10 -31.66 -46.13
N ARG A 483 -20.87 -31.22 -46.44
CA ARG A 483 -20.35 -31.30 -47.81
C ARG A 483 -18.89 -31.70 -47.70
N GLY A 484 -18.52 -32.85 -48.25
CA GLY A 484 -17.13 -33.35 -48.35
C GLY A 484 -16.15 -32.47 -49.14
N ALA A 485 -16.39 -31.17 -49.23
CA ALA A 485 -15.52 -30.19 -49.82
C ALA A 485 -14.68 -29.51 -48.73
N VAL A 486 -13.48 -30.03 -48.50
CA VAL A 486 -12.39 -29.23 -47.96
C VAL A 486 -12.04 -28.17 -49.02
N ARG A 487 -12.60 -26.97 -48.92
CA ARG A 487 -12.14 -25.83 -49.73
C ARG A 487 -10.97 -25.15 -49.03
N GLY A 488 -9.76 -25.65 -49.29
CA GLY A 488 -8.52 -24.94 -48.98
C GLY A 488 -7.26 -25.80 -49.06
N VAL A 489 -6.42 -25.58 -50.08
CA VAL A 489 -4.98 -25.90 -50.06
C VAL A 489 -4.23 -24.79 -50.82
N PHE A 490 -3.24 -24.15 -50.18
CA PHE A 490 -1.82 -24.10 -50.61
C PHE A 490 -0.96 -23.20 -49.69
N TRP A 491 0.32 -23.58 -49.62
CA TRP A 491 1.38 -23.12 -48.72
C TRP A 491 2.09 -21.84 -49.17
N SER A 492 2.79 -21.19 -48.22
CA SER A 492 4.09 -20.53 -48.45
C SER A 492 4.95 -20.73 -47.19
N THR A 493 6.18 -21.17 -47.41
CA THR A 493 7.18 -21.67 -46.47
C THR A 493 7.86 -20.57 -45.66
N GLY A 494 8.07 -20.83 -44.37
CA GLY A 494 8.85 -19.99 -43.46
C GLY A 494 8.74 -20.43 -41.99
N GLY A 495 9.23 -21.65 -41.69
CA GLY A 495 9.71 -22.06 -40.35
C GLY A 495 8.69 -22.31 -39.23
N ASN A 496 8.05 -23.49 -39.23
CA ASN A 496 8.25 -24.57 -38.24
C ASN A 496 7.19 -25.66 -38.45
N ARG A 497 7.63 -26.92 -38.41
CA ARG A 497 6.95 -28.11 -38.93
C ARG A 497 5.52 -28.31 -38.40
N ALA A 498 4.63 -28.67 -39.32
CA ALA A 498 3.38 -29.38 -39.05
C ALA A 498 3.58 -30.88 -39.31
N VAL A 499 3.01 -31.73 -38.46
CA VAL A 499 2.82 -33.17 -38.74
C VAL A 499 1.32 -33.42 -38.64
N GLY A 500 0.71 -33.92 -39.73
CA GLY A 500 -0.69 -34.31 -39.77
C GLY A 500 -0.82 -35.80 -40.10
N LEU A 501 -1.82 -36.45 -39.51
CA LEU A 501 -2.39 -37.70 -40.01
C LEU A 501 -3.90 -37.67 -39.78
N CYS A 502 -4.63 -37.90 -40.88
CA CYS A 502 -6.08 -38.01 -40.92
C CYS A 502 -6.45 -39.50 -40.80
N ARG A 503 -7.42 -39.85 -39.95
CA ARG A 503 -8.22 -41.07 -40.12
C ARG A 503 -9.69 -40.68 -40.10
N THR A 504 -10.32 -40.79 -41.27
CA THR A 504 -11.77 -40.76 -41.46
C THR A 504 -12.34 -42.10 -40.98
N GLY A 505 -13.12 -42.09 -39.90
CA GLY A 505 -14.07 -43.14 -39.58
C GLY A 505 -15.47 -42.63 -39.91
N LEU A 506 -16.04 -43.13 -41.00
CA LEU A 506 -17.47 -43.04 -41.28
C LEU A 506 -18.24 -43.84 -40.23
N ALA A 507 -19.37 -43.31 -39.78
CA ALA A 507 -20.54 -44.10 -39.39
C ALA A 507 -21.68 -43.66 -40.30
#